data_AF-A0A1G4XGM8-F1
#
_entry.id   AF-A0A1G4XGM8-F1
#
_cell.length_a   1.000
_cell.length_b   1.000
_cell.length_c   1.000
_cell.angle_alpha   90.00
_cell.angle_beta   90.00
_cell.angle_gamma   90.00
#
_symmetry.space_group_name_H-M   'P 1'
#
loop_
_entity.id
_entity.type
_entity.pdbx_description
1 polymer ?
#
loop_
_entity_poly.entity_id
_entity_poly.type
_entity_poly.pdbx_seq_one_letter_code
_entity_poly.pdbx_strand_id
1 'polypeptide(L)'
;MFASKDPEESIVLTFDFSAVAATVANPQISIEVISGADPDAQAMRSGSPQVDGSKVLQLVVGGVDGVDYHLRCEGESGAEKLVIGVSLRVRKR
;
A
#
# COMPACT_ATOMS: atom_id res chain seq x y z
N MET A 1 -4.21 -5.21 11.47
CA MET A 1 -5.63 -4.95 11.15
C MET A 1 -5.77 -4.97 9.63
N PHE A 2 -6.74 -5.71 9.07
CA PHE A 2 -6.93 -5.77 7.62
C PHE A 2 -7.80 -4.59 7.18
N ALA A 3 -7.31 -3.77 6.25
CA ALA A 3 -8.18 -2.86 5.52
C ALA A 3 -9.06 -3.68 4.57
N SER A 4 -10.30 -3.25 4.33
CA SER A 4 -11.18 -3.88 3.34
C SER A 4 -11.68 -2.83 2.36
N LYS A 5 -11.71 -3.16 1.07
CA LYS A 5 -12.30 -2.31 0.04
C LYS A 5 -13.22 -3.11 -0.87
N ASP A 6 -14.12 -2.41 -1.55
CA ASP A 6 -14.81 -2.95 -2.72
C ASP A 6 -13.87 -2.89 -3.95
N PRO A 7 -13.86 -3.88 -4.86
CA PRO A 7 -13.14 -3.79 -6.14
C PRO A 7 -13.36 -2.49 -6.91
N GLU A 8 -14.58 -1.95 -6.91
CA GLU A 8 -14.96 -0.75 -7.65
C GLU A 8 -14.58 0.55 -6.91
N GLU A 9 -14.20 0.44 -5.64
CA GLU A 9 -13.80 1.58 -4.82
C GLU A 9 -12.34 1.98 -5.08
N SER A 10 -12.04 3.26 -4.94
CA SER A 10 -10.68 3.79 -4.92
C SER A 10 -10.38 4.32 -3.52
N ILE A 11 -9.37 3.76 -2.85
CA ILE A 11 -8.99 4.14 -1.49
C ILE A 11 -7.57 4.67 -1.45
N VAL A 12 -7.28 5.56 -0.50
CA VAL A 12 -5.92 6.00 -0.20
C VAL A 12 -5.42 5.24 1.02
N LEU A 13 -4.32 4.52 0.85
CA LEU A 13 -3.61 3.90 1.96
C LEU A 13 -2.52 4.83 2.45
N THR A 14 -2.47 5.01 3.76
CA THR A 14 -1.46 5.82 4.44
C THR A 14 -0.52 4.91 5.20
N PHE A 15 0.75 4.93 4.81
CA PHE A 15 1.85 4.30 5.53
C PHE A 15 2.48 5.35 6.45
N ASP A 16 2.27 5.20 7.75
CA ASP A 16 2.72 6.19 8.74
C ASP A 16 4.03 5.77 9.39
N PHE A 17 5.12 6.45 9.02
CA PHE A 17 6.44 6.24 9.59
C PHE A 17 6.75 7.19 10.76
N SER A 18 5.78 7.97 11.26
CA SER A 18 6.04 8.98 12.30
C SER A 18 6.62 8.42 13.60
N ALA A 19 6.42 7.12 13.86
CA ALA A 19 6.97 6.44 15.02
C ALA A 19 8.47 6.16 14.91
N VAL A 20 9.02 6.13 13.69
CA VAL A 20 10.40 5.72 13.41
C VAL A 20 11.21 6.77 12.67
N ALA A 21 10.58 7.73 12.00
CA ALA A 21 11.25 8.77 11.25
C ALA A 21 10.44 10.07 11.18
N ALA A 22 11.15 11.20 11.12
CA ALA A 22 10.54 12.52 10.91
C ALA A 22 10.23 12.78 9.42
N THR A 23 11.01 12.20 8.52
CA THR A 23 10.84 12.31 7.07
C THR A 23 11.13 10.98 6.39
N VAL A 24 10.46 10.75 5.25
CA VAL A 24 10.68 9.59 4.39
C VAL A 24 11.02 10.08 2.99
N ALA A 25 12.07 9.50 2.39
CA ALA A 25 12.48 9.74 1.02
C ALA A 25 12.33 8.46 0.18
N ASN A 26 12.29 8.62 -1.14
CA ASN A 26 12.30 7.54 -2.12
C ASN A 26 11.28 6.42 -1.87
N PRO A 27 9.98 6.73 -1.63
CA PRO A 27 9.01 5.69 -1.33
C PRO A 27 8.82 4.74 -2.51
N GLN A 28 8.81 3.44 -2.23
CA GLN A 28 8.50 2.38 -3.19
C GLN A 28 7.39 1.51 -2.63
N ILE A 29 6.28 1.38 -3.36
CA ILE A 29 5.16 0.51 -2.97
C ILE A 29 5.18 -0.76 -3.82
N SER A 30 5.15 -1.93 -3.19
CA SER A 30 4.91 -3.21 -3.86
C SER A 30 3.61 -3.84 -3.38
N ILE A 31 2.88 -4.51 -4.28
CA ILE A 31 1.64 -5.23 -4.01
C ILE A 31 1.80 -6.70 -4.35
N GLU A 32 1.56 -7.57 -3.37
CA GLU A 32 1.65 -9.02 -3.53
C GLU A 32 0.33 -9.67 -3.16
N VAL A 33 -0.04 -10.75 -3.84
CA VAL A 33 -1.21 -11.56 -3.49
C VAL A 33 -0.82 -12.50 -2.35
N ILE A 34 -1.56 -12.41 -1.23
CA ILE A 34 -1.41 -13.33 -0.10
C ILE A 34 -2.28 -14.57 -0.31
N SER A 35 -3.52 -14.37 -0.77
CA SER A 35 -4.51 -15.42 -0.96
C SER A 35 -5.44 -15.09 -2.10
N GLY A 36 -5.71 -16.08 -2.96
CA GLY A 36 -6.46 -15.91 -4.20
C GLY A 36 -5.53 -15.87 -5.43
N ALA A 37 -6.05 -15.38 -6.55
CA ALA A 37 -5.30 -15.26 -7.80
C ALA A 37 -5.56 -13.90 -8.46
N ASP A 38 -4.50 -13.13 -8.61
CA ASP A 38 -4.47 -11.91 -9.42
C ASP A 38 -3.09 -11.83 -10.08
N PRO A 39 -2.98 -12.04 -11.41
CA PRO A 39 -1.69 -11.99 -12.12
C PRO A 39 -1.12 -10.58 -12.19
N ASP A 40 -1.95 -9.54 -12.03
CA ASP A 40 -1.60 -8.13 -12.27
C ASP A 40 -1.82 -7.27 -11.02
N ALA A 41 -1.59 -7.81 -9.83
CA ALA A 41 -1.82 -7.11 -8.55
C ALA A 41 -1.11 -5.74 -8.45
N GLN A 42 0.02 -5.57 -9.13
CA GLN A 42 0.74 -4.29 -9.17
C GLN A 42 -0.04 -3.20 -9.91
N ALA A 43 -0.96 -3.55 -10.81
CA ALA A 43 -1.84 -2.61 -11.50
C ALA A 43 -2.85 -1.94 -10.55
N MET A 44 -3.05 -2.48 -9.35
CA MET A 44 -3.86 -1.83 -8.31
C MET A 44 -3.21 -0.53 -7.81
N ARG A 45 -1.89 -0.38 -7.97
CA ARG A 45 -1.15 0.84 -7.59
C ARG A 45 -1.43 1.94 -8.62
N SER A 46 -2.25 2.91 -8.26
CA SER A 46 -2.59 4.03 -9.13
C SER A 46 -1.70 5.24 -8.85
N GLY A 47 -0.96 5.67 -9.88
CA GLY A 47 -0.06 6.81 -9.78
C GLY A 47 1.16 6.57 -8.88
N SER A 48 1.97 7.61 -8.73
CA SER A 48 3.15 7.60 -7.87
C SER A 48 2.77 7.82 -6.40
N PRO A 49 3.45 7.16 -5.44
CA PRO A 49 3.24 7.43 -4.02
C PRO A 49 3.57 8.90 -3.70
N GLN A 50 2.73 9.51 -2.86
CA GLN A 50 2.93 10.89 -2.39
C GLN A 50 3.50 10.87 -0.98
N VAL A 51 4.54 11.65 -0.74
CA VAL A 51 5.12 11.84 0.60
C VAL A 51 4.56 13.10 1.23
N ASP A 52 4.04 12.97 2.43
CA ASP A 52 3.64 14.07 3.30
C ASP A 52 4.37 13.93 4.65
N GLY A 53 5.55 14.55 4.76
CA GLY A 53 6.43 14.44 5.91
C GLY A 53 6.91 13.01 6.17
N SER A 54 6.42 12.40 7.26
CA SER A 54 6.70 11.00 7.63
C SER A 54 5.65 10.02 7.11
N LYS A 55 4.69 10.47 6.30
CA LYS A 55 3.60 9.65 5.79
C LYS A 55 3.75 9.45 4.30
N VAL A 56 3.50 8.24 3.84
CA VAL A 56 3.44 7.91 2.41
C VAL A 56 2.01 7.52 2.07
N LEU A 57 1.42 8.23 1.11
CA LEU A 57 0.07 8.01 0.62
C LEU A 57 0.13 7.30 -0.73
N GLN A 58 -0.58 6.19 -0.85
CA GLN A 58 -0.74 5.45 -2.10
C GLN A 58 -2.21 5.30 -2.44
N LEU A 59 -2.61 5.76 -3.62
CA LEU A 59 -3.93 5.48 -4.17
C LEU A 59 -3.97 4.03 -4.68
N VAL A 60 -4.97 3.27 -4.23
CA VAL A 60 -5.19 1.88 -4.60
C VAL A 60 -6.56 1.71 -5.23
N VAL A 61 -6.57 1.27 -6.48
CA VAL A 61 -7.77 1.12 -7.32
C VAL A 61 -7.95 -0.33 -7.75
N GLY A 62 -9.16 -0.71 -8.14
CA GLY A 62 -9.42 -2.07 -8.62
C GLY A 62 -9.13 -3.15 -7.57
N GLY A 63 -8.67 -4.29 -8.07
CA GLY A 63 -8.42 -5.52 -7.33
C GLY A 63 -9.49 -6.57 -7.63
N VAL A 64 -9.09 -7.83 -7.52
CA VAL A 64 -9.99 -8.97 -7.75
C VAL A 64 -10.78 -9.29 -6.47
N ASP A 65 -12.09 -9.46 -6.62
CA ASP A 65 -12.98 -9.91 -5.54
C ASP A 65 -12.55 -11.26 -4.97
N GLY A 66 -12.59 -11.41 -3.65
CA GLY A 66 -12.16 -12.63 -2.98
C GLY A 66 -10.65 -12.76 -2.75
N VAL A 67 -9.85 -11.81 -3.25
CA VAL A 67 -8.38 -11.83 -3.11
C VAL A 67 -7.91 -10.96 -1.95
N ASP A 68 -6.88 -11.43 -1.26
CA ASP A 68 -6.20 -10.73 -0.18
C ASP A 68 -4.80 -10.33 -0.64
N TYR A 69 -4.46 -9.06 -0.41
CA TYR A 69 -3.21 -8.45 -0.85
C TYR A 69 -2.38 -7.99 0.33
N HIS A 70 -1.06 -8.03 0.16
CA HIS A 70 -0.08 -7.39 1.02
C HIS A 70 0.51 -6.21 0.25
N LEU A 71 0.37 -5.01 0.79
CA LEU A 71 1.03 -3.82 0.28
C LEU A 71 2.18 -3.48 1.20
N ARG A 72 3.37 -3.35 0.63
CA ARG A 72 4.59 -3.00 1.34
C ARG A 72 5.08 -1.65 0.84
N CYS A 73 5.26 -0.71 1.77
CA CYS A 73 5.92 0.56 1.52
C CYS A 73 7.35 0.48 2.04
N GLU A 74 8.31 0.66 1.16
CA GLU A 74 9.71 0.91 1.50
C GLU A 74 10.02 2.39 1.34
N GLY A 75 10.91 2.91 2.17
CA GLY A 75 11.43 4.27 2.03
C GLY A 75 12.74 4.42 2.78
N GLU A 76 13.28 5.62 2.77
CA GLU A 76 14.58 5.93 3.35
C GLU A 76 14.48 7.10 4.33
N SER A 77 15.24 7.05 5.43
CA SER A 77 15.46 8.20 6.30
C SER A 77 16.95 8.31 6.62
N GLY A 78 17.63 9.23 5.93
CA GLY A 78 19.09 9.29 5.96
C GLY A 78 19.71 8.00 5.40
N ALA A 79 20.41 7.23 6.24
CA ALA A 79 21.01 5.94 5.87
C ALA A 79 20.12 4.73 6.21
N GLU A 80 18.98 4.94 6.88
CA GLU A 80 18.12 3.86 7.34
C GLU A 80 17.06 3.51 6.30
N LYS A 81 16.85 2.21 6.10
CA LYS A 81 15.76 1.69 5.28
C LYS A 81 14.53 1.47 6.15
N LEU A 82 13.42 2.11 5.80
CA LEU A 82 12.14 1.97 6.48
C LEU A 82 11.22 1.05 5.69
N VAL A 83 10.46 0.22 6.40
CA VAL A 83 9.49 -0.69 5.79
C VAL A 83 8.23 -0.77 6.64
N ILE A 84 7.07 -0.52 6.03
CA ILE A 84 5.75 -0.78 6.65
C ILE A 84 4.91 -1.62 5.68
N GLY A 85 4.29 -2.67 6.22
CA GLY A 85 3.34 -3.51 5.49
C GLY A 85 1.92 -3.30 5.96
N VAL A 86 0.96 -3.39 5.03
CA VAL A 86 -0.47 -3.41 5.33
C VAL A 86 -1.13 -4.51 4.51
N SER A 87 -2.13 -5.17 5.10
CA SER A 87 -2.94 -6.16 4.41
C SER A 87 -4.27 -5.57 4.00
N LEU A 88 -4.66 -5.79 2.74
CA LEU A 88 -5.90 -5.30 2.14
C LEU A 88 -6.72 -6.47 1.61
N ARG A 89 -7.98 -6.57 2.03
CA ARG A 89 -8.94 -7.53 1.50
C ARG A 89 -9.85 -6.85 0.50
N VAL A 90 -10.00 -7.44 -0.68
CA VAL A 90 -10.90 -6.93 -1.71
C VAL A 90 -12.15 -7.81 -1.74
N ARG A 91 -13.30 -7.26 -1.38
CA ARG A 91 -14.58 -7.98 -1.33
C ARG A 91 -15.71 -7.10 -1.83
N LYS A 92 -16.50 -7.58 -2.81
CA LYS A 92 -17.75 -6.92 -3.22
C LYS A 92 -18.73 -6.93 -2.06
N ARG A 93 -19.34 -5.78 -1.78
CA ARG A 93 -20.34 -5.63 -0.71
C ARG A 93 -21.77 -5.66 -1.25
#